data_AF-A0A7K3CY47-F1
#
_entry.id   AF-A0A7K3CY47-F1
#
_cell.length_a   1.000
_cell.length_b   1.000
_cell.length_c   1.000
_cell.angle_alpha   90.00
_cell.angle_beta   90.00
_cell.angle_gamma   90.00
#
_symmetry.space_group_name_H-M   'P 1'
#
loop_
_entity.id
_entity.type
_entity.pdbx_description
1 polymer ?
#
loop_
_entity_poly.entity_id
_entity_poly.type
_entity_poly.pdbx_seq_one_letter_code
_entity_poly.pdbx_strand_id
1 'polypeptide(L)'
;DAKLGKSSVAKAAESTAARAKTTKADAQAPRKVIWAASGKPVLAYETVVTGMQKDGTPSRLHVITDATTGKKLFERQAIENGTGNSQYSGKVEIGSKKGSSGFDLTDDSRGGHSTFNLENGQGEGKLFTDDDDTWGNGKPDDAQTAAVDAAYGAQVTWDYYKTVHGREGIKGDGKGATSRVHYGDSYVNAFWDDSCFCMTYGDGEGNKKPLTSIDVAAHEM
;
A
#
# COMPACT_ATOMS: atom_id res chain seq x y z
N ASP A 1 -18.52 5.71 -32.76
CA ASP A 1 -18.75 4.45 -32.03
C ASP A 1 -17.46 3.69 -31.77
N ALA A 2 -17.40 2.96 -30.65
CA ALA A 2 -16.30 2.05 -30.34
C ALA A 2 -16.30 0.90 -31.36
N LYS A 3 -15.17 0.69 -32.04
CA LYS A 3 -15.04 -0.32 -33.10
C LYS A 3 -14.54 -1.68 -32.59
N LEU A 4 -14.09 -1.72 -31.33
CA LEU A 4 -13.48 -2.91 -30.72
C LEU A 4 -14.44 -3.65 -29.79
N GLY A 5 -14.42 -4.98 -29.88
CA GLY A 5 -15.12 -5.87 -28.97
C GLY A 5 -14.43 -5.94 -27.60
N LYS A 6 -15.21 -6.09 -26.53
CA LYS A 6 -14.67 -6.13 -25.16
C LYS A 6 -13.62 -7.21 -24.94
N SER A 7 -13.78 -8.39 -25.56
CA SER A 7 -12.81 -9.49 -25.43
C SER A 7 -11.43 -9.17 -26.03
N SER A 8 -11.38 -8.46 -27.17
CA SER A 8 -10.09 -8.08 -27.77
C SER A 8 -9.38 -7.00 -26.94
N VAL A 9 -10.15 -6.09 -26.34
CA VAL A 9 -9.62 -5.08 -25.42
C VAL A 9 -9.05 -5.72 -24.15
N ALA A 10 -9.75 -6.70 -23.56
CA ALA A 10 -9.26 -7.43 -22.39
C ALA A 10 -7.93 -8.13 -22.66
N LYS A 11 -7.81 -8.85 -23.78
CA LYS A 11 -6.55 -9.50 -24.20
C LYS A 11 -5.40 -8.50 -24.43
N ALA A 12 -5.70 -7.33 -24.98
CA ALA A 12 -4.69 -6.27 -25.16
C ALA A 12 -4.21 -5.72 -23.81
N ALA A 13 -5.11 -5.61 -22.83
CA ALA A 13 -4.76 -5.22 -21.47
C ALA A 13 -3.90 -6.30 -20.77
N GLU A 14 -4.19 -7.59 -20.92
CA GLU A 14 -3.34 -8.67 -20.40
C GLU A 14 -1.93 -8.65 -21.00
N SER A 15 -1.81 -8.43 -22.31
CA SER A 15 -0.48 -8.28 -22.95
C SER A 15 0.27 -7.07 -22.41
N THR A 16 -0.45 -5.99 -22.10
CA THR A 16 0.12 -4.80 -21.46
C THR A 16 0.61 -5.12 -20.05
N ALA A 17 -0.20 -5.82 -19.25
CA ALA A 17 0.16 -6.26 -17.90
C ALA A 17 1.37 -7.21 -17.88
N ALA A 18 1.45 -8.14 -18.83
CA ALA A 18 2.62 -9.01 -18.98
C ALA A 18 3.91 -8.20 -19.25
N ARG A 19 3.84 -7.14 -20.07
CA ARG A 19 4.99 -6.22 -20.29
C ARG A 19 5.34 -5.42 -19.05
N ALA A 20 4.34 -5.10 -18.22
CA ALA A 20 4.52 -4.50 -16.89
C ALA A 20 4.96 -5.51 -15.82
N LYS A 21 5.29 -6.76 -16.21
CA LYS A 21 5.72 -7.85 -15.32
C LYS A 21 4.67 -8.29 -14.29
N THR A 22 3.39 -8.01 -14.53
CA THR A 22 2.30 -8.63 -13.79
C THR A 22 2.21 -10.11 -14.16
N THR A 23 2.53 -10.98 -13.21
CA THR A 23 2.32 -12.42 -13.30
C THR A 23 0.88 -12.78 -12.92
N LYS A 24 0.39 -13.94 -13.35
CA LYS A 24 -1.02 -14.37 -13.13
C LYS A 24 -2.03 -13.28 -13.53
N ALA A 25 -1.76 -12.59 -14.64
CA ALA A 25 -2.60 -11.52 -15.14
C ALA A 25 -4.01 -12.04 -15.46
N ASP A 26 -5.02 -11.38 -14.93
CA ASP A 26 -6.44 -11.67 -15.14
C ASP A 26 -7.17 -10.36 -15.46
N ALA A 27 -7.56 -10.18 -16.73
CA ALA A 27 -8.26 -8.98 -17.15
C ALA A 27 -9.76 -9.05 -16.85
N GLN A 28 -10.23 -8.10 -16.04
CA GLN A 28 -11.64 -7.92 -15.77
C GLN A 28 -12.38 -7.37 -17.00
N ALA A 29 -13.71 -7.44 -16.97
CA ALA A 29 -14.55 -6.94 -18.06
C ALA A 29 -14.31 -5.43 -18.31
N PRO A 30 -13.91 -5.02 -19.54
CA PRO A 30 -13.64 -3.62 -19.83
C PRO A 30 -14.89 -2.74 -19.74
N ARG A 31 -14.74 -1.53 -19.18
CA ARG A 31 -15.79 -0.49 -19.16
C ARG A 31 -15.44 0.67 -20.09
N LYS A 32 -16.45 1.28 -20.72
CA LYS A 32 -16.25 2.46 -21.57
C LYS A 32 -16.02 3.69 -20.70
N VAL A 33 -15.08 4.54 -21.12
CA VAL A 33 -14.75 5.80 -20.46
C VAL A 33 -14.47 6.89 -21.51
N ILE A 34 -14.57 8.15 -21.11
CA ILE A 34 -13.99 9.26 -21.88
C ILE A 34 -12.63 9.57 -21.25
N TRP A 35 -11.56 9.38 -22.01
CA TRP A 35 -10.21 9.71 -21.58
C TRP A 35 -9.88 11.16 -21.96
N ALA A 36 -9.64 12.01 -20.97
CA ALA A 36 -9.42 13.44 -21.15
C ALA A 36 -8.12 13.95 -20.47
N ALA A 37 -7.22 13.06 -20.07
CA ALA A 37 -5.99 13.43 -19.36
C ALA A 37 -4.90 14.04 -20.27
N SER A 38 -5.06 13.96 -21.59
CA SER A 38 -4.08 14.48 -22.55
C SER A 38 -4.78 15.08 -23.77
N GLY A 39 -4.86 16.40 -23.85
CA GLY A 39 -5.37 17.11 -25.03
C GLY A 39 -6.84 16.80 -25.34
N LYS A 40 -7.14 16.45 -26.60
CA LYS A 40 -8.52 16.20 -27.07
C LYS A 40 -9.10 14.94 -26.42
N PRO A 41 -10.26 15.03 -25.75
CA PRO A 41 -10.92 13.86 -25.18
C PRO A 41 -11.23 12.78 -26.22
N VAL A 42 -10.99 11.52 -25.87
CA VAL A 42 -11.24 10.36 -26.75
C VAL A 42 -12.09 9.30 -26.05
N LEU A 43 -12.88 8.58 -26.83
CA LEU A 43 -13.60 7.41 -26.33
C LEU A 43 -12.60 6.26 -26.13
N ALA A 44 -12.58 5.69 -24.93
CA ALA A 44 -11.67 4.64 -24.54
C ALA A 44 -12.37 3.53 -23.75
N TYR A 45 -11.65 2.45 -23.49
CA TYR A 45 -11.98 1.44 -22.52
C TYR A 45 -10.96 1.47 -21.38
N GLU A 46 -11.44 1.39 -20.14
CA GLU A 46 -10.60 1.00 -19.01
C GLU A 46 -10.77 -0.49 -18.76
N THR A 47 -9.63 -1.19 -18.65
CA THR A 47 -9.56 -2.57 -18.21
C THR A 47 -8.70 -2.63 -16.96
N VAL A 48 -9.21 -3.24 -15.88
CA VAL A 48 -8.43 -3.54 -14.69
C VAL A 48 -7.88 -4.95 -14.85
N VAL A 49 -6.56 -5.10 -14.76
CA VAL A 49 -5.87 -6.39 -14.81
C VAL A 49 -5.32 -6.69 -13.42
N THR A 50 -5.86 -7.71 -12.77
CA THR A 50 -5.34 -8.21 -11.49
C THR A 50 -4.21 -9.21 -11.72
N GLY A 51 -3.36 -9.43 -10.72
CA GLY A 51 -2.27 -10.40 -10.80
C GLY A 51 -1.30 -10.27 -9.63
N MET A 52 -0.04 -10.60 -9.84
CA MET A 52 1.05 -10.44 -8.87
C MET A 52 2.24 -9.71 -9.51
N GLN A 53 2.84 -8.78 -8.79
CA GLN A 53 4.11 -8.13 -9.10
C GLN A 53 5.26 -9.12 -8.89
N LYS A 54 6.49 -8.73 -9.25
CA LYS A 54 7.65 -9.65 -9.27
C LYS A 54 8.01 -10.17 -7.87
N ASP A 55 7.82 -9.33 -6.86
CA ASP A 55 8.02 -9.56 -5.43
C ASP A 55 6.89 -10.38 -4.77
N GLY A 56 5.79 -10.65 -5.50
CA GLY A 56 4.63 -11.38 -4.98
C GLY A 56 3.51 -10.49 -4.45
N THR A 57 3.66 -9.17 -4.48
CA THR A 57 2.60 -8.20 -4.15
C THR A 57 1.45 -8.32 -5.14
N PRO A 58 0.19 -8.20 -4.70
CA PRO A 58 -0.92 -8.05 -5.63
C PRO A 58 -0.69 -6.91 -6.64
N SER A 59 -1.03 -7.16 -7.89
CA SER A 59 -1.01 -6.17 -8.96
C SER A 59 -2.45 -5.79 -9.30
N ARG A 60 -2.70 -4.50 -9.52
CA ARG A 60 -3.98 -3.99 -10.03
C ARG A 60 -3.70 -2.92 -11.08
N LEU A 61 -3.40 -3.39 -12.29
CA LEU A 61 -3.02 -2.50 -13.40
C LEU A 61 -4.26 -1.98 -14.11
N HIS A 62 -4.46 -0.67 -14.09
CA HIS A 62 -5.47 0.00 -14.90
C HIS A 62 -4.88 0.28 -16.28
N VAL A 63 -5.48 -0.26 -17.34
CA VAL A 63 -5.06 -0.05 -18.73
C VAL A 63 -6.15 0.70 -19.48
N ILE A 64 -5.83 1.89 -20.00
CA ILE A 64 -6.70 2.70 -20.83
C ILE A 64 -6.37 2.44 -22.30
N THR A 65 -7.36 1.95 -23.04
CA THR A 65 -7.21 1.55 -24.45
C THR A 65 -8.14 2.37 -25.33
N ASP A 66 -7.62 2.98 -26.40
CA ASP A 66 -8.42 3.73 -27.37
C ASP A 66 -9.49 2.83 -28.00
N ALA A 67 -10.76 3.25 -27.95
CA ALA A 67 -11.88 2.41 -28.36
C ALA A 67 -12.02 2.26 -29.89
N THR A 68 -11.26 3.01 -30.68
CA THR A 68 -11.27 2.99 -32.15
C THR A 68 -10.07 2.23 -32.70
N THR A 69 -8.88 2.47 -32.14
CA THR A 69 -7.59 2.00 -32.66
C THR A 69 -7.01 0.83 -31.86
N GLY A 70 -7.43 0.65 -30.60
CA GLY A 70 -6.91 -0.41 -29.73
C GLY A 70 -5.54 -0.10 -29.14
N LYS A 71 -5.01 1.10 -29.38
CA LYS A 71 -3.75 1.54 -28.81
C LYS A 71 -3.90 1.81 -27.32
N LYS A 72 -2.91 1.41 -26.52
CA LYS A 72 -2.78 1.84 -25.13
C LYS A 72 -2.59 3.36 -25.10
N LEU A 73 -3.50 4.05 -24.43
CA LEU A 73 -3.43 5.48 -24.19
C LEU A 73 -2.71 5.79 -22.88
N PHE A 74 -2.92 4.95 -21.87
CA PHE A 74 -2.38 5.13 -20.54
C PHE A 74 -2.39 3.80 -19.79
N GLU A 75 -1.50 3.66 -18.81
CA GLU A 75 -1.59 2.62 -17.80
C GLU A 75 -1.17 3.19 -16.45
N ARG A 76 -1.70 2.62 -15.37
CA ARG A 76 -1.29 2.93 -14.01
C ARG A 76 -1.41 1.70 -13.14
N GLN A 77 -0.33 1.39 -12.42
CA GLN A 77 -0.38 0.41 -11.34
C GLN A 77 -1.11 1.06 -10.16
N ALA A 78 -2.21 0.47 -9.71
CA ALA A 78 -2.96 1.00 -8.56
C ALA A 78 -2.42 0.50 -7.21
N ILE A 79 -1.47 -0.43 -7.22
CA ILE A 79 -0.77 -0.93 -6.02
C ILE A 79 0.70 -0.56 -6.16
N GLU A 80 1.09 0.56 -5.56
CA GLU A 80 2.48 1.04 -5.50
C GLU A 80 3.09 0.59 -4.16
N ASN A 81 4.34 0.10 -4.20
CA ASN A 81 5.07 -0.29 -2.99
C ASN A 81 6.26 0.65 -2.82
N GLY A 82 6.36 1.25 -1.65
CA GLY A 82 7.56 1.91 -1.19
C GLY A 82 8.65 0.91 -0.81
N THR A 83 9.89 1.37 -0.94
CA THR A 83 11.04 0.69 -0.38
C THR A 83 11.22 1.11 1.07
N GLY A 84 11.07 0.18 2.02
CA GLY A 84 11.32 0.44 3.44
C GLY A 84 12.69 -0.07 3.89
N ASN A 85 13.44 0.76 4.62
CA ASN A 85 14.65 0.34 5.33
C ASN A 85 14.30 0.13 6.80
N SER A 86 13.93 -1.10 7.15
CA SER A 86 13.53 -1.55 8.49
C SER A 86 14.73 -1.70 9.42
N GLN A 87 14.52 -1.43 10.71
CA GLN A 87 15.52 -1.71 11.74
C GLN A 87 15.71 -3.21 11.96
N TYR A 88 14.61 -3.97 11.86
CA TYR A 88 14.56 -5.38 12.27
C TYR A 88 14.53 -6.37 11.10
N SER A 89 14.02 -5.96 9.94
CA SER A 89 13.76 -6.82 8.78
C SER A 89 14.61 -6.48 7.56
N GLY A 90 15.55 -5.53 7.69
CA GLY A 90 16.40 -5.06 6.60
C GLY A 90 15.61 -4.29 5.54
N LYS A 91 15.90 -4.52 4.26
CA LYS A 91 15.18 -3.87 3.16
C LYS A 91 13.90 -4.63 2.85
N VAL A 92 12.76 -3.97 3.00
CA VAL A 92 11.42 -4.53 2.82
C VAL A 92 10.61 -3.72 1.83
N GLU A 93 9.53 -4.29 1.32
CA GLU A 93 8.51 -3.56 0.57
C GLU A 93 7.34 -3.22 1.49
N ILE A 94 6.87 -1.98 1.40
CA ILE A 94 5.73 -1.49 2.17
C ILE A 94 4.67 -0.88 1.25
N GLY A 95 3.40 -1.08 1.56
CA GLY A 95 2.30 -0.47 0.84
C GLY A 95 2.32 1.03 1.08
N SER A 96 2.37 1.78 -0.02
CA SER A 96 2.28 3.23 -0.01
C SER A 96 1.30 3.68 -1.08
N LYS A 97 0.90 4.95 -0.98
CA LYS A 97 -0.06 5.54 -1.89
C LYS A 97 0.47 6.85 -2.39
N LYS A 98 0.46 7.03 -3.71
CA LYS A 98 0.77 8.33 -4.29
C LYS A 98 -0.22 9.40 -3.85
N GLY A 99 0.29 10.42 -3.15
CA GLY A 99 -0.45 11.59 -2.72
C GLY A 99 -0.48 12.70 -3.80
N SER A 100 -0.93 13.90 -3.44
CA SER A 100 -0.88 15.07 -4.33
C SER A 100 0.54 15.56 -4.59
N SER A 101 1.44 15.35 -3.64
CA SER A 101 2.88 15.65 -3.71
C SER A 101 3.59 14.61 -2.84
N GLY A 102 4.30 13.68 -3.48
CA GLY A 102 4.95 12.55 -2.80
C GLY A 102 4.04 11.34 -2.59
N PHE A 103 4.30 10.60 -1.52
CA PHE A 103 3.72 9.32 -1.16
C PHE A 103 3.26 9.36 0.29
N ASP A 104 2.10 8.77 0.55
CA ASP A 104 1.52 8.56 1.86
C ASP A 104 1.82 7.11 2.29
N LEU A 105 2.19 6.89 3.56
CA LEU A 105 2.39 5.55 4.10
C LEU A 105 1.05 4.90 4.44
N THR A 106 0.30 4.60 3.38
CA THR A 106 -1.03 3.98 3.40
C THR A 106 -1.08 2.80 2.42
N ASP A 107 -1.43 1.62 2.93
CA ASP A 107 -1.58 0.39 2.18
C ASP A 107 -3.05 0.13 1.82
N ASP A 108 -3.48 0.64 0.67
CA ASP A 108 -4.82 0.40 0.11
C ASP A 108 -5.05 -1.10 -0.25
N SER A 109 -4.00 -1.91 -0.37
CA SER A 109 -4.13 -3.35 -0.67
C SER A 109 -4.52 -4.19 0.54
N ARG A 110 -4.33 -3.66 1.76
CA ARG A 110 -4.64 -4.32 3.05
C ARG A 110 -5.62 -3.50 3.88
N GLY A 111 -6.71 -3.11 3.24
CA GLY A 111 -7.85 -2.45 3.90
C GLY A 111 -7.60 -0.97 4.26
N GLY A 112 -6.58 -0.34 3.68
CA GLY A 112 -6.24 1.06 3.94
C GLY A 112 -5.53 1.25 5.28
N HIS A 113 -4.64 0.33 5.67
CA HIS A 113 -3.78 0.53 6.84
C HIS A 113 -2.91 1.77 6.62
N SER A 114 -2.82 2.64 7.64
CA SER A 114 -2.05 3.88 7.58
C SER A 114 -1.17 4.02 8.81
N THR A 115 0.03 4.57 8.64
CA THR A 115 1.00 4.77 9.73
C THR A 115 1.22 6.25 10.04
N PHE A 116 1.11 6.61 11.32
CA PHE A 116 1.15 7.98 11.82
C PHE A 116 2.34 8.22 12.74
N ASN A 117 2.93 9.41 12.63
CA ASN A 117 3.93 9.96 13.52
C ASN A 117 3.26 10.77 14.63
N LEU A 118 3.44 10.38 15.89
CA LEU A 118 2.94 11.16 17.03
C LEU A 118 3.92 12.22 17.52
N GLU A 119 5.13 12.30 16.95
CA GLU A 119 6.16 13.31 17.25
C GLU A 119 6.49 13.41 18.76
N ASN A 120 6.59 12.26 19.42
CA ASN A 120 6.78 12.10 20.87
C ASN A 120 5.62 12.67 21.73
N GLY A 121 4.45 12.88 21.11
CA GLY A 121 3.21 13.29 21.73
C GLY A 121 2.23 12.13 21.97
N GLN A 122 1.00 12.47 22.37
CA GLN A 122 -0.07 11.50 22.67
C GLN A 122 -1.37 11.78 21.89
N GLY A 123 -1.31 12.66 20.89
CA GLY A 123 -2.48 13.08 20.09
C GLY A 123 -2.76 12.15 18.89
N GLU A 124 -3.47 12.68 17.90
CA GLU A 124 -3.81 11.95 16.67
C GLU A 124 -2.59 11.72 15.76
N GLY A 125 -1.59 12.60 15.85
CA GLY A 125 -0.38 12.57 15.02
C GLY A 125 -0.60 12.99 13.57
N LYS A 126 0.41 12.73 12.75
CA LYS A 126 0.43 13.07 11.32
C LYS A 126 0.72 11.83 10.51
N LEU A 127 0.03 11.66 9.39
CA LEU A 127 0.33 10.60 8.45
C LEU A 127 1.78 10.73 7.97
N PHE A 128 2.51 9.62 7.92
CA PHE A 128 3.84 9.63 7.32
C PHE A 128 3.73 9.88 5.82
N THR A 129 4.50 10.85 5.34
CA THR A 129 4.65 11.15 3.91
C THR A 129 6.12 11.10 3.52
N ASP A 130 6.38 10.83 2.25
CA ASP A 130 7.72 10.75 1.66
C ASP A 130 7.73 11.31 0.23
N ASP A 131 8.86 11.85 -0.22
CA ASP A 131 8.96 12.47 -1.54
C ASP A 131 9.26 11.46 -2.66
N ASP A 132 9.98 10.37 -2.36
CA ASP A 132 10.59 9.47 -3.35
C ASP A 132 10.20 7.99 -3.19
N ASP A 133 9.38 7.67 -2.18
CA ASP A 133 8.90 6.33 -1.83
C ASP A 133 10.00 5.40 -1.30
N THR A 134 11.11 5.96 -0.79
CA THR A 134 12.18 5.25 -0.09
C THR A 134 12.21 5.67 1.38
N TRP A 135 11.61 4.85 2.22
CA TRP A 135 11.30 5.15 3.61
C TRP A 135 12.39 4.68 4.56
N GLY A 136 12.82 5.58 5.45
CA GLY A 136 13.73 5.28 6.54
C GLY A 136 15.15 4.91 6.11
N ASN A 137 16.03 4.69 7.09
CA ASN A 137 17.44 4.35 6.86
C ASN A 137 17.91 3.09 7.63
N GLY A 138 16.99 2.39 8.29
CA GLY A 138 17.27 1.19 9.08
C GLY A 138 17.85 1.47 10.48
N LYS A 139 17.85 2.72 10.93
CA LYS A 139 18.34 3.12 12.26
C LYS A 139 17.24 3.82 13.08
N PRO A 140 17.27 3.66 14.41
CA PRO A 140 16.25 4.22 15.31
C PRO A 140 16.27 5.75 15.42
N ASP A 141 17.32 6.42 14.93
CA ASP A 141 17.42 7.89 14.92
C ASP A 141 16.67 8.54 13.75
N ASP A 142 16.15 7.73 12.83
CA ASP A 142 15.27 8.14 11.75
C ASP A 142 13.82 7.73 12.04
N ALA A 143 12.92 8.71 12.06
CA ALA A 143 11.52 8.50 12.40
C ALA A 143 10.80 7.55 11.43
N GLN A 144 11.15 7.59 10.13
CA GLN A 144 10.52 6.70 9.16
C GLN A 144 10.94 5.25 9.38
N THR A 145 12.12 4.96 9.96
CA THR A 145 12.51 3.56 10.27
C THR A 145 11.50 2.86 11.17
N ALA A 146 11.02 3.52 12.25
CA ALA A 146 10.00 2.94 13.12
C ALA A 146 8.65 2.79 12.38
N ALA A 147 8.32 3.74 11.52
CA ALA A 147 7.12 3.69 10.68
C ALA A 147 7.15 2.53 9.70
N VAL A 148 8.30 2.26 9.05
CA VAL A 148 8.53 1.12 8.17
C VAL A 148 8.31 -0.18 8.91
N ASP A 149 8.89 -0.31 10.12
CA ASP A 149 8.75 -1.51 10.94
C ASP A 149 7.27 -1.78 11.29
N ALA A 150 6.55 -0.75 11.73
CA ALA A 150 5.13 -0.86 12.08
C ALA A 150 4.24 -1.18 10.86
N ALA A 151 4.46 -0.51 9.72
CA ALA A 151 3.75 -0.77 8.48
C ALA A 151 4.01 -2.20 7.96
N TYR A 152 5.28 -2.62 7.95
CA TYR A 152 5.66 -3.95 7.51
C TYR A 152 5.08 -5.04 8.45
N GLY A 153 5.14 -4.83 9.76
CA GLY A 153 4.52 -5.70 10.77
C GLY A 153 3.00 -5.83 10.58
N ALA A 154 2.32 -4.73 10.27
CA ALA A 154 0.90 -4.72 9.89
C ALA A 154 0.62 -5.58 8.65
N GLN A 155 1.40 -5.40 7.60
CA GLN A 155 1.23 -6.11 6.33
C GLN A 155 1.37 -7.63 6.47
N VAL A 156 2.46 -8.08 7.09
CA VAL A 156 2.76 -9.52 7.21
C VAL A 156 1.78 -10.22 8.14
N THR A 157 1.29 -9.55 9.18
CA THR A 157 0.28 -10.11 10.08
C THR A 157 -1.08 -10.19 9.39
N TRP A 158 -1.48 -9.14 8.65
CA TRP A 158 -2.67 -9.18 7.80
C TRP A 158 -2.62 -10.35 6.82
N ASP A 159 -1.51 -10.51 6.11
CA ASP A 159 -1.34 -11.57 5.11
C ASP A 159 -1.34 -12.96 5.74
N TYR A 160 -0.78 -13.10 6.94
CA TYR A 160 -0.87 -14.33 7.73
C TYR A 160 -2.33 -14.67 8.05
N TYR A 161 -3.10 -13.73 8.61
CA TYR A 161 -4.51 -13.98 8.95
C TYR A 161 -5.37 -14.29 7.72
N LYS A 162 -5.14 -13.57 6.62
CA LYS A 162 -5.85 -13.82 5.36
C LYS A 162 -5.50 -15.19 4.78
N THR A 163 -4.23 -15.56 4.75
CA THR A 163 -3.77 -16.77 4.07
C THR A 163 -4.02 -18.03 4.89
N VAL A 164 -3.76 -17.97 6.20
CA VAL A 164 -3.84 -19.14 7.08
C VAL A 164 -5.26 -19.34 7.62
N HIS A 165 -5.97 -18.25 7.90
CA HIS A 165 -7.28 -18.29 8.58
C HIS A 165 -8.44 -17.81 7.71
N GLY A 166 -8.18 -17.33 6.50
CA GLY A 166 -9.23 -16.77 5.63
C GLY A 166 -9.86 -15.48 6.16
N ARG A 167 -9.20 -14.79 7.10
CA ARG A 167 -9.72 -13.59 7.76
C ARG A 167 -9.13 -12.33 7.13
N GLU A 168 -9.98 -11.49 6.54
CA GLU A 168 -9.57 -10.22 5.94
C GLU A 168 -9.64 -9.08 6.96
N GLY A 169 -8.50 -8.79 7.58
CA GLY A 169 -8.36 -7.75 8.62
C GLY A 169 -8.76 -8.19 10.02
N ILE A 170 -8.45 -7.34 11.01
CA ILE A 170 -8.66 -7.68 12.43
C ILE A 170 -10.14 -7.98 12.69
N LYS A 171 -11.09 -7.27 12.08
CA LYS A 171 -12.53 -7.56 12.23
C LYS A 171 -13.08 -8.57 11.21
N GLY A 172 -12.29 -8.99 10.22
CA GLY A 172 -12.76 -9.80 9.10
C GLY A 172 -13.68 -9.04 8.14
N ASP A 173 -13.73 -7.71 8.22
CA ASP A 173 -14.57 -6.83 7.42
C ASP A 173 -13.81 -6.13 6.27
N GLY A 174 -12.56 -6.53 6.04
CA GLY A 174 -11.70 -5.97 4.99
C GLY A 174 -11.15 -4.57 5.30
N LYS A 175 -11.27 -4.07 6.53
CA LYS A 175 -10.70 -2.77 6.94
C LYS A 175 -9.41 -2.92 7.73
N GLY A 176 -8.42 -2.10 7.39
CA GLY A 176 -7.16 -1.98 8.10
C GLY A 176 -7.31 -1.24 9.43
N ALA A 177 -6.51 -1.61 10.41
CA ALA A 177 -6.22 -0.76 11.56
C ALA A 177 -5.22 0.34 11.17
N THR A 178 -4.95 1.27 12.08
CA THR A 178 -3.84 2.21 11.91
C THR A 178 -2.70 1.88 12.86
N SER A 179 -1.48 2.30 12.50
CA SER A 179 -0.33 2.25 13.38
C SER A 179 0.12 3.65 13.75
N ARG A 180 0.50 3.85 15.01
CA ARG A 180 1.00 5.12 15.53
C ARG A 180 2.36 4.88 16.17
N VAL A 181 3.41 5.52 15.68
CA VAL A 181 4.77 5.42 16.25
C VAL A 181 5.17 6.75 16.89
N HIS A 182 6.25 6.73 17.66
CA HIS A 182 6.73 7.89 18.42
C HIS A 182 5.71 8.37 19.47
N TYR A 183 5.02 7.43 20.12
CA TYR A 183 4.07 7.75 21.19
C TYR A 183 4.81 8.13 22.48
N GLY A 184 4.54 9.33 22.98
CA GLY A 184 5.08 9.84 24.23
C GLY A 184 6.60 10.05 24.21
N ASP A 185 7.15 10.42 25.36
CA ASP A 185 8.59 10.60 25.55
C ASP A 185 9.16 9.49 26.43
N SER A 186 10.18 8.80 25.92
CA SER A 186 10.82 7.63 26.52
C SER A 186 9.82 6.54 26.94
N TYR A 187 8.74 6.39 26.17
CA TYR A 187 7.66 5.48 26.50
C TYR A 187 8.06 4.03 26.21
N VAL A 188 8.15 3.21 27.25
CA VAL A 188 8.62 1.81 27.18
C VAL A 188 7.45 0.84 27.10
N ASN A 189 6.55 1.05 26.14
CA ASN A 189 5.46 0.12 25.88
C ASN A 189 4.91 0.25 24.45
N ALA A 190 4.17 -0.77 24.02
CA ALA A 190 3.29 -0.76 22.87
C ALA A 190 1.89 -1.20 23.32
N PHE A 191 0.84 -0.81 22.60
CA PHE A 191 -0.53 -1.21 22.93
C PHE A 191 -1.50 -1.11 21.74
N TRP A 192 -2.53 -1.96 21.77
CA TRP A 192 -3.79 -1.83 21.05
C TRP A 192 -4.79 -0.91 21.76
N ASP A 193 -5.56 -0.15 20.99
CA ASP A 193 -6.72 0.61 21.50
C ASP A 193 -7.93 0.46 20.56
N ASP A 194 -9.00 -0.16 21.07
CA ASP A 194 -10.25 -0.39 20.35
C ASP A 194 -10.98 0.91 19.95
N SER A 195 -10.76 2.01 20.70
CA SER A 195 -11.48 3.27 20.48
C SER A 195 -11.05 3.97 19.19
N CYS A 196 -9.75 3.90 18.86
CA CYS A 196 -9.18 4.36 17.60
C CYS A 196 -9.01 3.23 16.58
N PHE A 197 -9.16 1.96 17.00
CA PHE A 197 -8.84 0.78 16.19
C PHE A 197 -7.39 0.81 15.67
N CYS A 198 -6.45 0.98 16.61
CA CYS A 198 -5.06 1.29 16.25
C CYS A 198 -4.03 0.68 17.20
N MET A 199 -2.89 0.28 16.63
CA MET A 199 -1.68 -0.13 17.36
C MET A 199 -0.79 1.08 17.60
N THR A 200 -0.20 1.19 18.78
CA THR A 200 0.57 2.36 19.22
C THR A 200 1.88 1.93 19.85
N TYR A 201 2.98 2.53 19.39
CA TYR A 201 4.34 2.13 19.74
C TYR A 201 5.11 3.32 20.30
N GLY A 202 5.70 3.14 21.48
CA GLY A 202 6.70 4.06 22.03
C GLY A 202 8.11 3.76 21.51
N ASP A 203 9.02 4.70 21.77
CA ASP A 203 10.42 4.63 21.33
C ASP A 203 11.37 4.01 22.36
N GLY A 204 10.82 3.46 23.44
CA GLY A 204 11.59 2.86 24.52
C GLY A 204 12.40 3.88 25.32
N GLU A 205 13.23 3.39 26.23
CA GLU A 205 14.01 4.25 27.13
C GLU A 205 14.95 5.17 26.32
N GLY A 206 14.84 6.48 26.56
CA GLY A 206 15.63 7.50 25.89
C GLY A 206 15.32 7.68 24.40
N ASN A 207 14.19 7.15 23.91
CA ASN A 207 13.76 7.18 22.50
C ASN A 207 14.78 6.56 21.53
N LYS A 208 15.42 5.46 21.93
CA LYS A 208 16.48 4.81 21.14
C LYS A 208 16.13 3.43 20.61
N LYS A 209 14.98 2.90 21.03
CA LYS A 209 14.58 1.53 20.70
C LYS A 209 13.08 1.44 20.50
N PRO A 210 12.57 1.93 19.35
CA PRO A 210 11.17 1.73 18.97
C PRO A 210 10.72 0.28 19.13
N LEU A 211 9.58 0.11 19.82
CA LEU A 211 8.98 -1.20 20.09
C LEU A 211 8.17 -1.68 18.88
N THR A 212 8.79 -1.71 17.71
CA THR A 212 8.14 -1.95 16.41
C THR A 212 8.57 -3.28 15.76
N SER A 213 9.23 -4.18 16.50
CA SER A 213 9.59 -5.49 15.96
C SER A 213 8.36 -6.27 15.51
N ILE A 214 8.53 -7.14 14.51
CA ILE A 214 7.43 -7.85 13.85
C ILE A 214 6.55 -8.65 14.83
N ASP A 215 7.15 -9.23 15.88
CA ASP A 215 6.45 -9.98 16.92
C ASP A 215 5.62 -9.07 17.83
N VAL A 216 6.12 -7.87 18.18
CA VAL A 216 5.37 -6.85 18.90
C VAL A 216 4.22 -6.34 18.02
N ALA A 217 4.49 -5.99 16.76
CA ALA A 217 3.46 -5.53 15.84
C ALA A 217 2.34 -6.58 15.64
N ALA A 218 2.70 -7.87 15.60
CA ALA A 218 1.74 -8.97 15.53
C ALA A 218 1.01 -9.20 16.86
N HIS A 219 1.62 -8.90 18.01
CA HIS A 219 0.98 -8.99 19.33
C HIS A 219 -0.10 -7.93 19.51
N GLU A 220 0.16 -6.71 19.04
CA GLU A 220 -0.77 -5.58 19.18
C GLU A 220 -1.97 -5.64 18.22
N MET A 221 -2.05 -6.62 17.33
CA MET A 221 -3.02 -6.67 16.21
C MET A 221 -3.96 -7.87 16.30
#